data_AF-A0A2V7FNC0-F1
#
_entry.id   AF-A0A2V7FNC0-F1
#
_cell.length_a   1.000
_cell.length_b   1.000
_cell.length_c   1.000
_cell.angle_alpha   90.00
_cell.angle_beta   90.00
_cell.angle_gamma   90.00
#
_symmetry.space_group_name_H-M   'P 1'
#
loop_
_entity.id
_entity.type
_entity.pdbx_description
1 polymer ?
#
loop_
_entity_poly.entity_id
_entity_poly.type
_entity_poly.pdbx_seq_one_letter_code
_entity_poly.pdbx_strand_id
1 'polypeptide(L)'
;MPDPDPLDLVTVFASGNPVLIATAKLALEAADIRFLTKGEGIQDLIGLGRLFGGFNLATGPVQIQVERRDEPQAKEALRDVQD
;
A
#
# COMPACT_ATOMS: atom_id res chain seq x y z
N MET A 1 -9.86 -23.22 -16.13
CA MET A 1 -10.44 -21.94 -15.70
C MET A 1 -9.52 -20.85 -16.21
N PRO A 2 -10.01 -19.74 -16.79
CA PRO A 2 -9.13 -18.60 -17.07
C PRO A 2 -8.50 -18.14 -15.74
N ASP A 3 -7.20 -17.84 -15.75
CA ASP A 3 -6.57 -17.17 -14.62
C ASP A 3 -7.36 -15.88 -14.32
N PRO A 4 -7.59 -15.54 -13.04
CA PRO A 4 -8.19 -14.25 -12.71
C PRO A 4 -7.34 -13.14 -13.33
N ASP A 5 -8.00 -12.13 -13.92
CA ASP A 5 -7.32 -10.98 -14.51
C ASP A 5 -6.22 -10.48 -13.54
N PRO A 6 -4.97 -10.33 -13.98
CA PRO A 6 -3.94 -9.79 -13.14
C PRO A 6 -4.39 -8.40 -12.69
N LEU A 7 -4.59 -8.22 -11.38
CA LEU A 7 -4.99 -6.94 -10.80
C LEU A 7 -4.05 -5.85 -11.33
N ASP A 8 -4.61 -4.87 -12.06
CA ASP A 8 -3.86 -3.73 -12.58
C ASP A 8 -3.59 -2.76 -11.44
N LEU A 9 -2.42 -2.92 -10.82
CA LEU A 9 -2.01 -2.21 -9.62
C LEU A 9 -1.08 -1.05 -9.95
N VAL A 10 -1.32 0.10 -9.32
CA VAL A 10 -0.50 1.31 -9.46
C VAL A 10 0.02 1.77 -8.10
N THR A 11 1.27 2.20 -8.05
CA THR A 11 1.87 2.77 -6.83
C THR A 11 1.35 4.18 -6.61
N VAL A 12 0.76 4.44 -5.45
CA VAL A 12 0.22 5.75 -5.05
C VAL A 12 1.00 6.42 -3.93
N PHE A 13 1.82 5.66 -3.21
CA PHE A 13 2.68 6.17 -2.15
C PHE A 13 3.97 5.35 -2.07
N ALA A 14 5.10 6.01 -1.80
CA ALA A 14 6.37 5.32 -1.55
C ALA A 14 7.18 6.07 -0.49
N SER A 15 7.65 5.36 0.54
CA SER A 15 8.45 5.96 1.60
C SER A 15 9.36 4.95 2.30
N GLY A 16 10.47 5.42 2.85
CA GLY A 16 11.29 4.68 3.81
C GLY A 16 10.97 5.03 5.28
N ASN A 17 10.08 6.00 5.51
CA ASN A 17 9.71 6.45 6.85
C ASN A 17 8.52 5.60 7.37
N PRO A 18 8.71 4.79 8.43
CA PRO A 18 7.66 3.93 8.97
C PRO A 18 6.43 4.70 9.46
N VAL A 19 6.61 5.94 9.94
CA VAL A 19 5.49 6.79 10.37
C VAL A 19 4.63 7.19 9.18
N LEU A 20 5.25 7.66 8.09
CA LEU A 20 4.50 8.06 6.89
C LEU A 20 3.82 6.86 6.21
N ILE A 21 4.46 5.69 6.22
CA ILE A 21 3.85 4.44 5.73
C ILE A 21 2.61 4.10 6.56
N ALA A 22 2.70 4.14 7.88
CA ALA A 22 1.55 3.85 8.76
C ALA A 22 0.41 4.86 8.54
N THR A 23 0.71 6.15 8.44
CA THR A 23 -0.29 7.19 8.17
C THR A 23 -0.95 6.98 6.81
N ALA A 24 -0.19 6.66 5.76
CA ALA A 24 -0.73 6.38 4.43
C ALA A 24 -1.67 5.17 4.43
N LYS A 25 -1.30 4.09 5.13
CA LYS A 25 -2.17 2.90 5.30
C LYS A 25 -3.49 3.28 5.97
N LEU A 26 -3.44 4.01 7.08
CA LEU A 26 -4.64 4.44 7.80
C LEU A 26 -5.55 5.34 6.96
N ALA A 27 -4.98 6.24 6.15
CA ALA A 27 -5.77 7.10 5.26
C ALA A 27 -6.52 6.30 4.19
N LEU A 28 -5.89 5.29 3.60
CA LEU A 28 -6.53 4.41 2.62
C LEU A 28 -7.58 3.50 3.27
N GLU A 29 -7.31 2.98 4.47
CA GLU A 29 -8.30 2.20 5.25
C GLU A 29 -9.54 3.05 5.58
N ALA A 30 -9.34 4.30 6.03
CA ALA A 30 -10.44 5.22 6.33
C ALA A 30 -11.28 5.58 5.09
N ALA A 31 -10.67 5.53 3.90
CA ALA A 31 -11.34 5.75 2.62
C ALA A 31 -11.95 4.48 2.00
N ASP A 32 -11.87 3.34 2.70
CA ASP A 32 -12.31 2.01 2.22
C ASP A 32 -11.63 1.57 0.91
N ILE A 33 -10.36 1.97 0.73
CA ILE A 33 -9.56 1.65 -0.45
C ILE A 33 -8.66 0.46 -0.15
N ARG A 34 -8.79 -0.60 -0.95
CA ARG A 34 -7.91 -1.78 -0.85
C ARG A 34 -6.52 -1.46 -1.41
N PHE A 35 -5.49 -1.86 -0.69
CA PHE A 35 -4.10 -1.66 -1.10
C PHE A 35 -3.21 -2.88 -0.81
N LEU A 36 -2.07 -2.94 -1.50
CA LEU A 36 -0.98 -3.88 -1.26
C LEU A 36 0.31 -3.12 -0.95
N THR A 37 1.19 -3.70 -0.12
CA THR A 37 2.53 -3.16 0.11
C THR A 37 3.62 -4.02 -0.55
N LYS A 38 4.61 -3.36 -1.15
CA LYS A 38 5.83 -3.96 -1.67
C LYS A 38 7.05 -3.37 -0.95
N GLY A 39 8.04 -4.19 -0.63
CA GLY A 39 9.29 -3.73 0.01
C GLY A 39 9.28 -3.75 1.55
N GLU A 40 8.13 -4.03 2.17
CA GLU A 40 8.12 -4.59 3.52
C GLU A 40 8.65 -6.03 3.42
N GLY A 41 9.44 -6.47 4.39
CA GLY A 41 9.83 -7.87 4.46
C GLY A 41 8.56 -8.71 4.56
N ILE A 42 8.17 -9.32 3.44
CA ILE A 42 6.97 -10.15 3.23
C ILE A 42 5.70 -9.33 2.95
N GLN A 43 4.98 -9.76 1.90
CA GLN A 43 3.73 -9.16 1.39
C GLN A 43 2.64 -9.23 2.48
N ASP A 44 2.25 -8.08 3.02
CA ASP A 44 1.11 -7.97 3.92
C ASP A 44 -0.18 -7.76 3.11
N LEU A 45 -1.01 -8.80 3.03
CA LEU A 45 -2.42 -8.67 2.66
C LEU A 45 -3.21 -8.30 3.93
N ILE A 46 -3.56 -7.01 4.08
CA ILE A 46 -4.53 -6.62 5.12
C ILE A 46 -5.93 -7.12 4.69
N GLY A 47 -6.55 -7.95 5.54
CA GLY A 47 -7.84 -8.62 5.30
C GLY A 47 -7.89 -10.10 5.75
N LEU A 48 -6.73 -10.74 5.96
CA LEU A 48 -6.59 -12.11 6.46
C LEU A 48 -5.44 -12.18 7.49
N GLY A 49 -5.76 -12.00 8.78
CA GLY A 49 -4.94 -12.39 9.95
C GLY A 49 -3.39 -12.32 9.89
N ARG A 50 -2.83 -11.19 10.34
CA ARG A 50 -1.59 -10.94 11.15
C ARG A 50 -0.31 -11.79 10.94
N LEU A 51 0.85 -11.14 10.71
CA LEU A 51 2.05 -11.21 11.58
C LEU A 51 3.15 -10.19 11.20
N PHE A 52 3.66 -9.47 12.20
CA PHE A 52 4.88 -8.64 12.24
C PHE A 52 6.09 -9.20 11.44
N GLY A 53 6.72 -8.37 10.61
CA GLY A 53 7.99 -8.65 9.93
C GLY A 53 8.79 -7.36 9.68
N GLY A 54 10.07 -7.34 10.06
CA GLY A 54 10.94 -6.16 10.05
C GLY A 54 11.29 -5.61 8.65
N PHE A 55 11.74 -4.36 8.62
CA PHE A 55 12.17 -3.64 7.41
C PHE A 55 13.45 -4.26 6.84
N ASN A 56 13.40 -4.84 5.64
CA ASN A 56 14.61 -5.15 4.88
C ASN A 56 15.07 -3.88 4.14
N LEU A 57 16.02 -3.13 4.71
CA LEU A 57 16.60 -1.92 4.09
C LEU A 57 17.32 -2.16 2.75
N ALA A 58 17.51 -3.42 2.33
CA ALA A 58 18.18 -3.77 1.09
C ALA A 58 17.31 -3.60 -0.17
N THR A 59 15.98 -3.47 -0.02
CA THR A 59 15.00 -3.55 -1.13
C THR A 59 14.20 -2.26 -1.33
N GLY A 60 14.87 -1.09 -1.40
CA GLY A 60 14.21 0.18 -1.74
C GLY A 60 13.13 0.65 -0.75
N PRO A 61 12.48 1.81 -0.99
CA PRO A 61 11.38 2.29 -0.15
C PRO A 61 10.16 1.37 -0.27
N VAL A 62 9.36 1.28 0.80
CA VAL A 62 8.07 0.60 0.77
C VAL A 62 7.16 1.32 -0.21
N GLN A 63 6.46 0.57 -1.06
CA GLN A 63 5.50 1.08 -2.03
C GLN A 63 4.11 0.58 -1.67
N ILE A 64 3.14 1.48 -1.61
CA ILE A 64 1.72 1.16 -1.45
C ILE A 64 1.06 1.24 -2.82
N GLN A 65 0.41 0.16 -3.22
CA GLN A 65 -0.26 0.02 -4.50
C GLN A 65 -1.76 -0.19 -4.33
N VAL A 66 -2.55 0.42 -5.21
CA VAL A 66 -4.02 0.26 -5.28
C VAL A 66 -4.40 -0.21 -6.68
N GLU A 67 -5.65 -0.67 -6.88
CA GLU A 67 -6.16 -0.89 -8.23
C GLU A 67 -6.17 0.43 -9.01
N ARG A 68 -5.84 0.40 -10.31
CA ARG A 68 -5.79 1.61 -11.16
C ARG A 68 -7.07 2.44 -11.10
N ARG A 69 -8.24 1.80 -10.95
CA ARG A 69 -9.53 2.49 -10.84
C ARG A 69 -9.64 3.37 -9.58
N ASP A 70 -8.95 3.01 -8.51
CA ASP A 70 -8.99 3.70 -7.23
C ASP A 70 -7.86 4.75 -7.10
N GLU A 71 -6.94 4.82 -8.08
CA GLU A 71 -5.79 5.74 -8.09
C GLU A 71 -6.18 7.20 -7.79
N PRO A 72 -7.23 7.78 -8.41
CA PRO A 72 -7.57 9.17 -8.16
C PRO A 72 -8.07 9.40 -6.73
N GLN A 73 -8.88 8.47 -6.21
CA GLN A 73 -9.42 8.55 -4.86
C GLN A 73 -8.32 8.32 -3.81
N ALA A 74 -7.41 7.39 -4.08
CA ALA A 74 -6.25 7.13 -3.23
C ALA A 74 -5.33 8.34 -3.15
N LYS A 75 -5.06 9.01 -4.28
CA LYS A 75 -4.28 10.25 -4.29
C LYS A 75 -4.94 11.35 -3.48
N GLU A 76 -6.26 11.48 -3.55
CA GLU A 76 -7.00 12.46 -2.74
C GLU A 76 -6.90 12.13 -1.24
N ALA A 77 -7.08 10.86 -0.86
CA ALA A 77 -6.96 10.42 0.53
C ALA A 77 -5.54 10.61 1.11
N LEU A 78 -4.51 10.60 0.25
CA LEU A 78 -3.11 10.69 0.64
C LEU A 78 -2.54 12.11 0.66
N ARG A 79 -3.33 13.14 0.33
CA ARG A 79 -2.83 14.54 0.21
C ARG A 79 -2.14 15.00 1.49
N ASP A 80 -2.79 14.80 2.63
CA ASP A 80 -2.30 15.27 3.93
C ASP A 80 -1.13 14.43 4.48
N VAL A 81 -0.73 13.35 3.79
CA VAL A 81 0.40 12.48 4.18
C VAL A 81 1.68 12.88 3.46
N GLN A 82 1.57 13.61 2.34
CA GLN A 82 2.69 14.02 1.49
C GLN A 82 3.17 15.46 1.74
N ASP A 83 2.38 16.27 2.47
CA ASP A 83 2.72 17.62 2.94
C ASP A 83 3.59 17.59 4.21
#